data_AF-A0A957P2H8-F1
#
_entry.id   AF-A0A957P2H8-F1
#
_cell.length_a   1.000
_cell.length_b   1.000
_cell.length_c   1.000
_cell.angle_alpha   90.00
_cell.angle_beta   90.00
_cell.angle_gamma   90.00
#
_symmetry.space_group_name_H-M   'P 1'
#
loop_
_entity.id
_entity.type
_entity.pdbx_description
1 polymer ?
#
loop_
_entity_poly.entity_id
_entity_poly.type
_entity_poly.pdbx_seq_one_letter_code
_entity_poly.pdbx_strand_id
1 'polypeptide(L)'
;YMGLGMLHNHQQLYREGICYYQKAAELAKEANYPGNWAVSLSGIANAYLFQDRFDEAYQAIAPLLVGDTLFSLPSRPTFNLAAITYRVLTARQDPRAEVILERVHALLQSELAQFTDPALRAAFIENDVSIQNILRWWNSFVTKAPPRPG
;
A
#
# COMPACT_ATOMS: atom_id res chain seq x y z
N TYR A 1 -5.65 -33.61 -7.43
CA TYR A 1 -4.73 -33.69 -6.28
C TYR A 1 -3.62 -32.63 -6.31
N MET A 2 -2.99 -32.34 -7.47
CA MET A 2 -1.91 -31.33 -7.57
C MET A 2 -2.36 -29.89 -7.20
N GLY A 3 -3.56 -29.47 -7.62
CA GLY A 3 -4.10 -28.13 -7.30
C GLY A 3 -4.43 -27.92 -5.82
N LEU A 4 -4.92 -28.97 -5.14
CA LEU A 4 -5.18 -28.91 -3.69
C LEU A 4 -3.88 -28.81 -2.90
N GLY A 5 -2.84 -29.56 -3.28
CA GLY A 5 -1.52 -29.48 -2.63
C GLY A 5 -0.87 -28.11 -2.77
N MET A 6 -0.93 -27.49 -3.96
CA MET A 6 -0.44 -26.12 -4.15
C MET A 6 -1.23 -25.11 -3.32
N LEU A 7 -2.56 -25.21 -3.28
CA LEU A 7 -3.40 -24.32 -2.47
C LEU A 7 -3.08 -24.43 -0.97
N HIS A 8 -2.91 -25.64 -0.44
CA HIS A 8 -2.56 -25.85 0.96
C HIS A 8 -1.17 -25.30 1.29
N ASN A 9 -0.18 -25.51 0.42
CA ASN A 9 1.15 -24.93 0.60
C ASN A 9 1.11 -23.40 0.60
N HIS A 10 0.37 -22.77 -0.32
CA HIS A 10 0.22 -21.32 -0.34
C HIS A 10 -0.46 -20.80 0.93
N GLN A 11 -1.55 -21.42 1.38
CA GLN A 11 -2.22 -21.04 2.62
C GLN A 11 -1.31 -21.16 3.85
N GLN A 12 -0.50 -22.22 3.91
CA GLN A 12 0.47 -22.40 4.99
C GLN A 12 1.53 -21.29 4.97
N LEU A 13 2.09 -20.98 3.81
CA LEU A 13 3.07 -19.89 3.65
C LEU A 13 2.50 -18.53 4.03
N TYR A 14 1.24 -18.23 3.66
CA TYR A 14 0.60 -16.99 4.08
C TYR A 14 0.39 -16.92 5.59
N ARG A 15 -0.03 -18.03 6.23
CA ARG A 15 -0.21 -18.09 7.68
C ARG A 15 1.10 -17.88 8.42
N GLU A 16 2.17 -18.55 7.99
CA GLU A 16 3.51 -18.38 8.56
C GLU A 16 4.01 -16.95 8.37
N GLY A 17 3.87 -16.39 7.15
CA GLY A 17 4.24 -15.01 6.85
C GLY A 17 3.51 -14.00 7.74
N ILE A 18 2.19 -14.15 7.91
CA ILE A 18 1.39 -13.30 8.80
C ILE A 18 1.91 -13.39 10.24
N CYS A 19 2.22 -14.60 10.75
CA CYS A 19 2.76 -14.78 12.10
C CYS A 19 4.11 -14.06 12.28
N TYR A 20 5.01 -14.15 11.30
CA TYR A 20 6.28 -13.42 11.33
C TYR A 20 6.09 -11.91 11.32
N TYR A 21 5.21 -11.38 10.46
CA TYR A 21 4.93 -9.95 10.42
C TYR A 21 4.23 -9.45 11.70
N GLN A 22 3.36 -10.26 12.33
CA GLN A 22 2.74 -9.90 13.61
C GLN A 22 3.80 -9.73 14.71
N LYS A 23 4.72 -10.69 14.84
CA LYS A 23 5.84 -10.59 15.78
C LYS A 23 6.74 -9.39 15.47
N ALA A 24 7.03 -9.13 14.20
CA ALA A 24 7.81 -7.98 13.78
C ALA A 24 7.11 -6.66 14.12
N ALA A 25 5.78 -6.58 13.97
CA ALA A 25 4.99 -5.42 14.33
C ALA A 25 4.98 -5.17 15.85
N GLU A 26 4.87 -6.22 16.66
CA GLU A 26 4.95 -6.14 18.13
C GLU A 26 6.31 -5.60 18.58
N LEU A 27 7.40 -6.22 18.10
CA LEU A 27 8.77 -5.78 18.41
C LEU A 27 9.03 -4.34 17.94
N ALA A 28 8.58 -3.98 16.73
CA ALA A 28 8.74 -2.63 16.20
C ALA A 28 7.95 -1.60 17.01
N LYS A 29 6.78 -1.98 17.55
CA LYS A 29 5.98 -1.12 18.43
C LYS A 29 6.66 -0.94 19.78
N GLU A 30 7.17 -2.00 20.39
CA GLU A 30 7.92 -1.94 21.66
C GLU A 30 9.18 -1.10 21.54
N ALA A 31 9.87 -1.20 20.42
CA ALA A 31 11.10 -0.47 20.14
C ALA A 31 10.88 0.94 19.53
N ASN A 32 9.63 1.42 19.43
CA ASN A 32 9.27 2.72 18.86
C ASN A 32 9.82 2.98 17.44
N TYR A 33 9.78 1.97 16.57
CA TYR A 33 10.16 2.07 15.16
C TYR A 33 8.91 2.11 14.26
N PRO A 34 8.27 3.28 14.06
CA PRO A 34 6.99 3.39 13.34
C PRO A 34 7.07 2.93 11.88
N GLY A 35 8.22 3.10 11.22
CA GLY A 35 8.42 2.62 9.84
C GLY A 35 8.39 1.09 9.74
N ASN A 36 9.09 0.39 10.63
CA ASN A 36 9.12 -1.08 10.64
C ASN A 36 7.76 -1.66 11.04
N TRP A 37 7.07 -1.00 11.98
CA TRP A 37 5.71 -1.34 12.35
C TRP A 37 4.77 -1.22 11.13
N ALA A 38 4.80 -0.10 10.41
CA ALA A 38 3.96 0.11 9.23
C ALA A 38 4.25 -0.89 8.11
N VAL A 39 5.53 -1.18 7.82
CA VAL A 39 5.94 -2.21 6.84
C VAL A 39 5.45 -3.60 7.25
N SER A 40 5.44 -3.90 8.54
CA SER A 40 4.91 -5.19 9.03
C SER A 40 3.40 -5.27 8.82
N LEU A 41 2.66 -4.19 9.09
CA LEU A 41 1.22 -4.11 8.84
C LEU A 41 0.87 -4.27 7.36
N SER A 42 1.64 -3.68 6.45
CA SER A 42 1.41 -3.89 5.01
C SER A 42 1.70 -5.30 4.55
N GLY A 43 2.72 -5.95 5.10
CA GLY A 43 2.99 -7.36 4.85
C GLY A 43 1.79 -8.25 5.22
N ILE A 44 1.21 -8.01 6.40
CA ILE A 44 -0.01 -8.69 6.86
C ILE A 44 -1.19 -8.41 5.92
N ALA A 45 -1.45 -7.14 5.62
CA ALA A 45 -2.57 -6.76 4.78
C ALA A 45 -2.48 -7.34 3.37
N ASN A 46 -1.28 -7.34 2.77
CA ASN A 46 -1.06 -7.90 1.45
C ASN A 46 -1.24 -9.42 1.44
N ALA A 47 -0.79 -10.11 2.49
CA ALA A 47 -1.03 -11.55 2.65
C ALA A 47 -2.53 -11.89 2.77
N TYR A 48 -3.32 -11.03 3.43
CA TYR A 48 -4.78 -11.18 3.46
C TYR A 48 -5.45 -10.83 2.12
N LEU A 49 -4.97 -9.80 1.41
CA LEU A 49 -5.45 -9.48 0.06
C LEU A 49 -5.26 -10.64 -0.92
N PHE A 50 -4.13 -11.36 -0.86
CA PHE A 50 -3.90 -12.54 -1.70
C PHE A 50 -4.81 -13.73 -1.37
N GLN A 51 -5.48 -13.70 -0.22
CA GLN A 51 -6.46 -14.71 0.20
C GLN A 51 -7.91 -14.20 0.03
N ASP A 52 -8.12 -13.04 -0.60
CA ASP A 52 -9.43 -12.37 -0.72
C ASP A 52 -10.10 -12.07 0.64
N ARG A 53 -9.29 -11.97 1.70
CA ARG A 53 -9.71 -11.70 3.08
C ARG A 53 -9.69 -10.20 3.37
N PHE A 54 -10.61 -9.47 2.73
CA PHE A 54 -10.58 -8.00 2.69
C PHE A 54 -10.80 -7.34 4.05
N ASP A 55 -11.63 -7.91 4.92
CA ASP A 55 -11.86 -7.34 6.25
C ASP A 55 -10.64 -7.50 7.15
N GLU A 56 -9.96 -8.64 7.12
CA GLU A 56 -8.70 -8.83 7.85
C GLU A 56 -7.57 -7.97 7.29
N ALA A 57 -7.51 -7.79 5.97
CA ALA A 57 -6.60 -6.85 5.34
C ALA A 57 -6.85 -5.42 5.82
N TYR A 58 -8.13 -5.02 5.95
CA TYR A 58 -8.51 -3.73 6.50
C TYR A 58 -8.13 -3.58 7.97
N GLN A 59 -8.39 -4.58 8.81
CA GLN A 59 -7.97 -4.53 10.22
C GLN A 59 -6.46 -4.36 10.35
N ALA A 60 -5.67 -4.98 9.47
CA ALA A 60 -4.23 -4.81 9.46
C ALA A 60 -3.78 -3.38 9.10
N ILE A 61 -4.42 -2.70 8.15
CA ILE A 61 -4.07 -1.32 7.77
C ILE A 61 -4.83 -0.22 8.53
N ALA A 62 -5.86 -0.57 9.30
CA ALA A 62 -6.68 0.41 10.03
C ALA A 62 -5.85 1.36 10.92
N PRO A 63 -4.78 0.92 11.61
CA PRO A 63 -3.93 1.82 12.38
C PRO A 63 -3.21 2.87 11.53
N LEU A 64 -2.94 2.60 10.25
CA LEU A 64 -2.28 3.56 9.33
C LEU A 64 -3.25 4.64 8.83
N LEU A 65 -4.55 4.37 8.88
CA LEU A 65 -5.62 5.31 8.48
C LEU A 65 -5.96 6.33 9.57
N VAL A 66 -5.43 6.16 10.78
CA VAL A 66 -5.69 7.08 11.90
C VAL A 66 -4.88 8.35 11.70
N GLY A 67 -5.56 9.49 11.61
CA GLY A 67 -4.92 10.79 11.40
C GLY A 67 -4.04 10.80 10.14
N ASP A 68 -2.79 11.23 10.30
CA ASP A 68 -1.81 11.31 9.21
C ASP A 68 -0.71 10.25 9.31
N THR A 69 -0.91 9.18 10.07
CA THR A 69 0.12 8.16 10.30
C THR A 69 0.75 7.65 9.00
N LEU A 70 -0.06 7.30 7.98
CA LEU A 70 0.47 6.88 6.68
C LEU A 70 1.40 7.91 6.01
N PHE A 71 1.03 9.19 6.04
CA PHE A 71 1.77 10.26 5.34
C PHE A 71 2.85 10.92 6.20
N SER A 72 2.92 10.61 7.49
CA SER A 72 4.03 10.98 8.38
C SER A 72 5.27 10.10 8.21
N LEU A 73 5.16 8.98 7.49
CA LEU A 73 6.26 8.07 7.21
C LEU A 73 7.17 8.63 6.11
N PRO A 74 8.45 8.21 6.05
CA PRO A 74 9.35 8.58 4.96
C PRO A 74 8.75 8.24 3.58
N SER A 75 9.03 9.03 2.54
CA SER A 75 8.33 8.95 1.25
C SER A 75 8.36 7.55 0.60
N ARG A 76 9.50 6.83 0.67
CA ARG A 76 9.62 5.49 0.06
C ARG A 76 8.64 4.46 0.61
N PRO A 77 8.58 4.18 1.93
CA PRO A 77 7.58 3.27 2.46
C PRO A 77 6.14 3.77 2.22
N THR A 78 5.92 5.08 2.18
CA THR A 78 4.59 5.68 1.95
C THR A 78 3.97 5.24 0.63
N PHE A 79 4.71 5.17 -0.48
CA PHE A 79 4.14 4.76 -1.78
C PHE A 79 3.60 3.32 -1.77
N ASN A 80 4.38 2.38 -1.24
CA ASN A 80 3.96 0.99 -1.14
C ASN A 80 2.77 0.83 -0.17
N LEU A 81 2.87 1.42 1.01
CA LEU A 81 1.81 1.40 2.02
C LEU A 81 0.50 2.01 1.50
N ALA A 82 0.59 3.17 0.83
CA ALA A 82 -0.57 3.81 0.22
C ALA A 82 -1.18 2.96 -0.89
N ALA A 83 -0.35 2.28 -1.69
CA ALA A 83 -0.85 1.39 -2.74
C ALA A 83 -1.61 0.18 -2.18
N ILE A 84 -1.11 -0.45 -1.11
CA ILE A 84 -1.81 -1.53 -0.42
C ILE A 84 -3.09 -1.01 0.23
N THR A 85 -3.00 0.12 0.93
CA THR A 85 -4.15 0.77 1.57
C THR A 85 -5.25 1.08 0.55
N TYR A 86 -4.89 1.67 -0.60
CA TYR A 86 -5.81 1.94 -1.70
C TYR A 86 -6.51 0.66 -2.19
N ARG A 87 -5.75 -0.42 -2.39
CA ARG A 87 -6.32 -1.72 -2.81
C ARG A 87 -7.32 -2.28 -1.79
N VAL A 88 -6.97 -2.25 -0.50
CA VAL A 88 -7.86 -2.70 0.58
C VAL A 88 -9.15 -1.88 0.62
N LEU A 89 -9.04 -0.55 0.57
CA LEU A 89 -10.19 0.35 0.61
C LEU A 89 -11.07 0.19 -0.65
N THR A 90 -10.48 0.07 -1.82
CA THR A 90 -11.20 -0.16 -3.08
C THR A 90 -11.96 -1.49 -3.07
N ALA A 91 -11.34 -2.57 -2.57
CA ALA A 91 -11.99 -3.87 -2.45
C ALA A 91 -13.23 -3.81 -1.53
N ARG A 92 -13.21 -2.91 -0.55
CA ARG A 92 -14.32 -2.65 0.38
C ARG A 92 -15.26 -1.54 -0.07
N GLN A 93 -15.06 -0.99 -1.28
CA GLN A 93 -15.83 0.14 -1.82
C GLN A 93 -15.84 1.36 -0.87
N ASP A 94 -14.75 1.55 -0.14
CA ASP A 94 -14.62 2.63 0.83
C ASP A 94 -14.22 3.94 0.13
N PRO A 95 -14.98 5.03 0.27
CA PRO A 95 -14.72 6.29 -0.43
C PRO A 95 -13.38 6.93 -0.03
N ARG A 96 -12.81 6.56 1.12
CA ARG A 96 -11.47 7.00 1.52
C ARG A 96 -10.38 6.54 0.55
N ALA A 97 -10.64 5.52 -0.29
CA ALA A 97 -9.72 5.09 -1.33
C ALA A 97 -9.33 6.26 -2.25
N GLU A 98 -10.28 7.08 -2.67
CA GLU A 98 -10.04 8.21 -3.57
C GLU A 98 -9.17 9.28 -2.87
N VAL A 99 -9.47 9.58 -1.61
CA VAL A 99 -8.69 10.52 -0.80
C VAL A 99 -7.24 10.05 -0.64
N ILE A 100 -7.02 8.76 -0.39
CA ILE A 100 -5.67 8.20 -0.30
C ILE A 100 -4.95 8.31 -1.65
N LEU A 101 -5.63 8.02 -2.75
CA LEU A 101 -5.06 8.11 -4.10
C LEU A 101 -4.67 9.55 -4.46
N GLU A 102 -5.52 10.52 -4.17
CA GLU A 102 -5.23 11.94 -4.38
C GLU A 102 -4.00 12.40 -3.60
N ARG A 103 -3.96 12.09 -2.30
CA ARG A 103 -2.86 12.49 -1.42
C ARG A 103 -1.54 11.86 -1.83
N VAL A 104 -1.53 10.56 -2.14
CA VAL A 104 -0.29 9.88 -2.55
C VAL A 104 0.17 10.32 -3.93
N HIS A 105 -0.75 10.62 -4.85
CA HIS A 105 -0.39 11.19 -6.14
C HIS A 105 0.20 12.60 -5.99
N ALA A 106 -0.37 13.46 -5.14
CA ALA A 106 0.19 14.78 -4.86
C ALA A 106 1.60 14.71 -4.25
N LEU A 107 1.83 13.79 -3.31
CA LEU A 107 3.15 13.52 -2.76
C LEU A 107 4.13 13.06 -3.85
N LEU A 108 3.69 12.13 -4.71
CA LEU A 108 4.51 11.64 -5.82
C LEU A 108 4.90 12.78 -6.77
N GLN A 109 3.96 13.67 -7.14
CA GLN A 109 4.27 14.80 -8.01
C GLN A 109 5.29 15.76 -7.37
N SER A 110 5.17 16.01 -6.07
CA SER A 110 6.15 16.81 -5.32
C SER A 110 7.55 16.19 -5.34
N GLU A 111 7.65 14.87 -5.14
CA GLU A 111 8.94 14.15 -5.24
C GLU A 111 9.50 14.17 -6.66
N LEU A 112 8.67 13.91 -7.68
CA LEU A 112 9.10 13.91 -9.08
C LEU A 112 9.59 15.29 -9.56
N ALA A 113 9.04 16.37 -9.00
CA ALA A 113 9.46 17.74 -9.29
C ALA A 113 10.87 18.07 -8.78
N GLN A 114 11.38 17.33 -7.80
CA GLN A 114 12.76 17.50 -7.29
C GLN A 114 13.82 16.93 -8.24
N PHE A 115 13.44 16.02 -9.14
CA PHE A 115 14.35 15.47 -10.14
C PHE A 115 14.45 16.42 -11.34
N THR A 116 15.61 17.06 -11.52
CA THR A 116 15.89 17.88 -12.71
C THR A 116 16.18 17.02 -13.94
N ASP A 117 16.83 15.86 -13.74
CA ASP A 117 17.18 14.92 -14.81
C ASP A 117 15.98 14.00 -15.15
N PRO A 118 15.47 14.03 -16.40
CA PRO A 118 14.40 13.15 -16.84
C PRO A 118 14.72 11.66 -16.73
N ALA A 119 15.97 11.25 -16.92
CA ALA A 119 16.38 9.84 -16.84
C ALA A 119 16.31 9.32 -15.40
N LEU A 120 16.76 10.12 -14.42
CA LEU A 120 16.63 9.77 -13.00
C LEU A 120 15.17 9.73 -12.55
N ARG A 121 14.35 10.66 -13.06
CA ARG A 121 12.91 10.66 -12.80
C ARG A 121 12.23 9.40 -13.34
N ALA A 122 12.56 8.99 -14.57
CA ALA A 122 12.04 7.76 -15.17
C ALA A 122 12.47 6.53 -14.38
N ALA A 123 13.76 6.42 -14.05
CA ALA A 123 14.29 5.32 -13.25
C ALA A 123 13.64 5.22 -11.86
N PHE A 124 13.33 6.35 -11.22
CA PHE A 124 12.61 6.35 -9.94
C PHE A 124 11.21 5.72 -10.06
N ILE A 125 10.49 6.00 -11.14
CA ILE A 125 9.17 5.42 -11.42
C ILE A 125 9.30 3.93 -11.79
N GLU A 126 10.25 3.59 -12.66
CA GLU A 126 10.43 2.23 -13.19
C GLU A 126 10.87 1.24 -12.11
N ASN A 127 11.64 1.70 -11.12
CA ASN A 127 12.15 0.84 -10.06
C ASN A 127 11.13 0.49 -8.97
N ASP A 128 9.96 1.16 -8.93
CA ASP A 128 8.93 0.90 -7.92
C ASP A 128 7.57 0.60 -8.56
N VAL A 129 7.17 -0.66 -8.50
CA VAL A 129 5.86 -1.13 -8.99
C VAL A 129 4.68 -0.42 -8.32
N SER A 130 4.83 0.02 -7.07
CA SER A 130 3.80 0.75 -6.33
C SER A 130 3.56 2.12 -6.95
N ILE A 131 4.63 2.81 -7.34
CA ILE A 131 4.55 4.09 -8.03
C ILE A 131 3.87 3.93 -9.39
N GLN A 132 4.25 2.90 -10.15
CA GLN A 132 3.59 2.59 -11.43
C GLN A 132 2.09 2.31 -11.25
N ASN A 133 1.72 1.57 -10.21
CA ASN A 133 0.32 1.30 -9.87
C ASN A 133 -0.44 2.58 -9.53
N ILE A 134 0.12 3.45 -8.69
CA ILE A 134 -0.47 4.74 -8.33
C ILE A 134 -0.74 5.58 -9.58
N LEU A 135 0.23 5.71 -10.48
CA LEU A 135 0.07 6.45 -11.73
C LEU A 135 -1.03 5.86 -12.63
N ARG A 136 -1.08 4.52 -12.74
CA ARG A 136 -2.14 3.84 -13.51
C ARG A 136 -3.52 4.07 -12.90
N TRP A 137 -3.67 3.94 -11.59
CA TRP A 137 -4.94 4.18 -10.90
C TRP A 137 -5.37 5.64 -11.01
N TRP A 138 -4.44 6.58 -10.87
CA TRP A 138 -4.71 8.00 -11.06
C TRP A 138 -5.22 8.31 -12.47
N ASN A 139 -4.56 7.80 -13.51
CA ASN A 139 -5.01 8.00 -14.90
C ASN A 139 -6.43 7.46 -15.13
N SER A 140 -6.76 6.30 -14.55
CA SER A 140 -8.11 5.71 -14.60
C SER A 140 -9.13 6.55 -13.80
N PHE A 141 -8.73 7.11 -12.66
CA PHE A 141 -9.58 7.96 -11.83
C PHE A 141 -9.94 9.27 -12.54
N VAL A 142 -8.95 9.98 -13.10
CA VAL A 142 -9.16 11.27 -13.76
C VAL A 142 -9.93 11.13 -15.07
N THR A 143 -9.77 10.02 -15.80
CA THR A 143 -10.54 9.75 -17.03
C THR A 143 -12.00 9.40 -16.77
N LYS A 144 -12.33 8.90 -15.57
CA LYS A 144 -13.72 8.63 -15.15
C LYS A 144 -14.37 9.83 -14.47
N ALA A 145 -13.59 10.73 -13.88
CA ALA A 145 -14.10 11.92 -13.22
C ALA A 145 -14.50 12.99 -14.25
N PRO A 146 -15.65 13.68 -14.06
CA PRO A 146 -15.94 14.87 -14.86
C PRO A 146 -14.84 15.94 -14.66
N PRO A 147 -14.55 16.77 -15.68
CA PRO A 147 -13.51 17.79 -15.55
C PRO A 147 -13.80 18.70 -14.36
N ARG A 148 -12.84 18.84 -13.45
CA ARG A 148 -12.95 19.76 -12.31
C ARG A 148 -13.06 21.19 -12.88
N PRO A 149 -14.04 22.01 -12.45
CA PRO A 149 -14.08 23.40 -12.85
C PRO A 149 -12.82 24.10 -12.34
N GLY A 150 -12.12 24.77 -13.26
CA GLY A 150 -10.92 25.58 -12.97
C GLY A 150 -11.25 26.93 -12.37
#